data_AF-A0A974BGA1-F1
#
_entry.id   AF-A0A974BGA1-F1
#
_cell.length_a   1.000
_cell.length_b   1.000
_cell.length_c   1.000
_cell.angle_alpha   90.00
_cell.angle_beta   90.00
_cell.angle_gamma   90.00
#
_symmetry.space_group_name_H-M   'P 1'
#
loop_
_entity.id
_entity.type
_entity.pdbx_description
1 polymer ?
#
loop_
_entity_poly.entity_id
_entity_poly.type
_entity_poly.pdbx_seq_one_letter_code
_entity_poly.pdbx_strand_id
1 'polypeptide(L)'
;MGIKQKKVEKIKAGSEGQKLNCDQYPAFSFRYLTSNSTFNFDYFSTSQTIEKEKALAELSKRITEITCNTWLYWGSKGKKIGHETMQYSNLNFTCNSLPKDFTKDQKVYIFQFNNHLHRIIGVKLGYCPMFYVIGFDFNFNAYDHV
;
A
#
# COMPACT_ATOMS: atom_id res chain seq x y z
N MET A 1 -7.26 -67.02 -0.69
CA MET A 1 -8.04 -65.76 -0.58
C MET A 1 -7.06 -64.62 -0.38
N GLY A 2 -6.81 -63.80 -1.42
CA GLY A 2 -5.86 -62.68 -1.34
C GLY A 2 -6.55 -61.40 -0.89
N ILE A 3 -6.04 -60.77 0.17
CA ILE A 3 -6.55 -59.50 0.69
C ILE A 3 -6.06 -58.38 -0.24
N LYS A 4 -6.99 -57.68 -0.92
CA LYS A 4 -6.67 -56.47 -1.70
C LYS A 4 -6.35 -55.32 -0.75
N GLN A 5 -5.10 -54.85 -0.76
CA GLN A 5 -4.71 -53.61 -0.07
C GLN A 5 -5.36 -52.40 -0.76
N LYS A 6 -6.07 -51.58 0.02
CA LYS A 6 -6.59 -50.27 -0.44
C LYS A 6 -5.41 -49.33 -0.68
N LYS A 7 -5.35 -48.77 -1.89
CA LYS A 7 -4.39 -47.72 -2.26
C LYS A 7 -4.77 -46.45 -1.49
N VAL A 8 -3.91 -46.00 -0.58
CA VAL A 8 -4.06 -44.71 0.09
C VAL A 8 -3.59 -43.63 -0.90
N GLU A 9 -4.54 -42.84 -1.41
CA GLU A 9 -4.20 -41.67 -2.21
C GLU A 9 -3.53 -40.62 -1.32
N LYS A 10 -2.28 -40.28 -1.66
CA LYS A 10 -1.59 -39.14 -1.05
C LYS A 10 -2.27 -37.86 -1.52
N ILE A 11 -3.02 -37.22 -0.63
CA ILE A 11 -3.48 -35.85 -0.83
C ILE A 11 -2.23 -34.97 -0.95
N LYS A 12 -2.01 -34.40 -2.13
CA LYS A 12 -1.01 -33.35 -2.33
C LYS A 12 -1.43 -32.15 -1.48
N ALA A 13 -0.57 -31.72 -0.56
CA ALA A 13 -0.74 -30.44 0.10
C ALA A 13 -0.68 -29.34 -0.97
N GLY A 14 -1.85 -28.85 -1.38
CA GLY A 14 -1.94 -27.67 -2.22
C GLY A 14 -1.45 -26.48 -1.42
N SER A 15 -0.36 -25.86 -1.86
CA SER A 15 0.03 -24.53 -1.42
C SER A 15 -0.91 -23.51 -2.08
N GLU A 16 -2.15 -23.45 -1.62
CA GLU A 16 -3.08 -22.39 -1.98
C GLU A 16 -3.29 -21.55 -0.73
N GLY A 17 -2.67 -20.37 -0.70
CA GLY A 17 -2.96 -19.36 0.31
C GLY A 17 -4.46 -19.14 0.33
N GLN A 18 -5.08 -19.41 1.49
CA GLN A 18 -6.52 -19.27 1.68
C GLN A 18 -6.97 -17.90 1.14
N LYS A 19 -7.81 -17.93 0.10
CA LYS A 19 -8.62 -16.78 -0.30
C LYS A 19 -9.45 -16.40 0.91
N LEU A 20 -9.04 -15.35 1.62
CA LEU A 20 -9.87 -14.72 2.65
C LEU A 20 -11.16 -14.25 1.97
N ASN A 21 -12.26 -14.94 2.27
CA ASN A 21 -13.57 -14.70 1.66
C ASN A 21 -14.31 -13.50 2.31
N CYS A 22 -13.55 -12.58 2.90
CA CYS A 22 -14.08 -11.39 3.56
C CYS A 22 -13.64 -10.13 2.81
N ASP A 23 -14.51 -9.12 2.86
CA ASP A 23 -14.23 -7.82 2.26
C ASP A 23 -12.95 -7.21 2.86
N GLN A 24 -12.04 -6.84 1.97
CA GLN A 24 -10.72 -6.34 2.35
C GLN A 24 -10.75 -4.81 2.40
N TYR A 25 -11.17 -4.25 3.53
CA TYR A 25 -11.11 -2.81 3.80
C TYR A 25 -9.70 -2.41 4.24
N PRO A 26 -9.03 -1.48 3.55
CA PRO A 26 -7.65 -1.12 3.87
C PRO A 26 -7.49 -0.70 5.34
N ALA A 27 -6.49 -1.27 6.02
CA ALA A 27 -6.04 -0.82 7.33
C ALA A 27 -4.62 -0.28 7.21
N PHE A 28 -4.28 0.80 7.92
CA PHE A 28 -3.01 1.51 7.72
C PHE A 28 -1.93 1.02 8.68
N SER A 29 -0.71 0.87 8.19
CA SER A 29 0.48 0.66 9.01
C SER A 29 1.63 1.52 8.53
N PHE A 30 2.31 2.18 9.46
CA PHE A 30 3.51 3.00 9.19
C PHE A 30 4.81 2.24 9.46
N ARG A 31 4.74 0.91 9.63
CA ARG A 31 5.89 0.07 10.00
C ARG A 31 7.11 0.24 9.09
N TYR A 32 6.87 0.48 7.80
CA TYR A 32 7.92 0.59 6.78
C TYR A 32 8.09 2.03 6.28
N LEU A 33 7.54 3.03 6.97
CA LEU A 33 7.68 4.42 6.58
C LEU A 33 9.16 4.79 6.44
N THR A 34 9.52 5.43 5.34
CA THR A 34 10.89 5.88 5.07
C THR A 34 11.39 6.89 6.10
N SER A 35 12.68 6.80 6.42
CA SER A 35 13.39 7.82 7.21
C SER A 35 13.86 9.00 6.38
N ASN A 36 13.68 8.98 5.06
CA ASN A 36 13.97 10.13 4.21
C ASN A 36 12.95 11.23 4.48
N SER A 37 13.41 12.34 5.06
CA SER A 37 12.56 13.48 5.45
C SER A 37 11.82 14.12 4.29
N THR A 38 12.33 14.02 3.06
CA THR A 38 11.62 14.51 1.86
C THR A 38 10.31 13.77 1.63
N PHE A 39 10.20 12.52 2.10
CA PHE A 39 9.08 11.63 1.82
C PHE A 39 8.31 11.18 3.08
N ASN A 40 8.39 11.98 4.14
CA ASN A 40 7.64 11.75 5.38
C ASN A 40 7.22 13.11 5.99
N PHE A 41 6.62 13.11 7.18
CA PHE A 41 6.12 14.34 7.80
C PHE A 41 7.20 15.32 8.27
N ASP A 42 8.47 14.91 8.28
CA ASP A 42 9.62 15.78 8.55
C ASP A 42 9.95 16.66 7.32
N TYR A 43 9.23 16.48 6.20
CA TYR A 43 9.28 17.38 5.04
C TYR A 43 8.96 18.82 5.44
N PHE A 44 7.98 18.99 6.34
CA PHE A 44 7.56 20.31 6.80
C PHE A 44 8.53 20.83 7.87
N SER A 45 9.18 21.94 7.56
CA SER A 45 9.97 22.69 8.54
C SER A 45 9.09 23.33 9.62
N THR A 46 9.71 23.80 10.71
CA THR A 46 9.01 24.51 11.80
C THR A 46 8.30 25.78 11.32
N SER A 47 8.82 26.44 10.28
CA SER A 47 8.16 27.60 9.65
C SER A 47 6.92 27.25 8.82
N GLN A 48 6.68 25.97 8.51
CA GLN A 48 5.57 25.50 7.66
C GLN A 48 4.47 24.80 8.49
N THR A 49 4.24 25.25 9.72
CA THR A 49 3.30 24.58 10.64
C THR A 49 1.86 24.62 10.10
N ILE A 50 1.44 25.72 9.49
CA ILE A 50 0.08 25.87 8.93
C ILE A 50 -0.13 24.90 7.76
N GLU A 51 0.87 24.78 6.88
CA GLU A 51 0.84 23.86 5.74
C GLU A 51 0.81 22.40 6.22
N LYS A 52 1.60 22.08 7.25
CA LYS A 52 1.60 20.77 7.89
C LYS A 52 0.23 20.42 8.46
N GLU A 53 -0.40 21.33 9.20
CA GLU A 53 -1.74 21.13 9.76
C GLU A 53 -2.79 20.90 8.68
N LYS A 54 -2.77 21.70 7.61
CA LYS A 54 -3.65 21.51 6.45
C LYS A 54 -3.42 20.14 5.80
N ALA A 55 -2.17 19.74 5.59
CA ALA A 55 -1.83 18.45 5.02
C ALA A 55 -2.35 17.29 5.90
N LEU A 56 -2.20 17.39 7.22
CA LEU A 56 -2.70 16.38 8.17
C LEU A 56 -4.23 16.31 8.21
N ALA A 57 -4.92 17.45 8.11
CA ALA A 57 -6.38 17.49 8.03
C ALA A 57 -6.90 16.81 6.76
N GLU A 58 -6.32 17.14 5.59
CA GLU A 58 -6.69 16.50 4.32
C GLU A 58 -6.30 15.02 4.27
N LEU A 59 -5.18 14.65 4.87
CA LEU A 59 -4.78 13.26 5.02
C LEU A 59 -5.80 12.47 5.85
N SER A 60 -6.27 13.03 6.97
CA SER A 60 -7.23 12.35 7.84
C SER A 60 -8.55 12.07 7.12
N LYS A 61 -9.04 13.04 6.32
CA LYS A 61 -10.20 12.86 5.42
C LYS A 61 -9.95 11.73 4.42
N ARG A 62 -8.77 11.73 3.78
CA ARG A 62 -8.43 10.72 2.77
C ARG A 62 -8.29 9.33 3.37
N ILE A 63 -7.65 9.18 4.52
CA ILE A 63 -7.55 7.89 5.22
C ILE A 63 -8.95 7.37 5.53
N THR A 64 -9.84 8.23 6.04
CA THR A 64 -11.23 7.85 6.32
C THR A 64 -11.91 7.30 5.07
N GLU A 65 -11.85 8.04 3.95
CA GLU A 65 -12.41 7.61 2.68
C GLU A 65 -11.84 6.26 2.21
N ILE A 66 -10.51 6.09 2.27
CA ILE A 66 -9.82 4.85 1.89
C ILE A 66 -10.32 3.67 2.73
N THR A 67 -10.40 3.84 4.05
CA THR A 67 -10.82 2.77 4.99
C THR A 67 -12.30 2.42 4.88
N CYS A 68 -13.15 3.33 4.39
CA CYS A 68 -14.58 3.08 4.16
C CYS A 68 -14.89 2.26 2.91
N ASN A 69 -13.89 1.97 2.06
CA ASN A 69 -14.08 1.26 0.80
C ASN A 69 -13.13 0.07 0.69
N THR A 70 -13.51 -0.97 -0.05
CA THR A 70 -12.67 -2.17 -0.20
C THR A 70 -11.52 -1.97 -1.18
N TRP A 71 -10.47 -2.79 -1.08
CA TRP A 71 -9.42 -2.85 -2.10
C TRP A 71 -9.96 -3.12 -3.51
N LEU A 72 -11.05 -3.91 -3.64
CA LEU A 72 -11.72 -4.15 -4.91
C LEU A 72 -12.34 -2.87 -5.48
N TYR A 73 -13.01 -2.07 -4.64
CA TYR A 73 -13.52 -0.76 -5.02
C TYR A 73 -12.40 0.12 -5.59
N TRP A 74 -11.29 0.27 -4.85
CA TRP A 74 -10.17 1.12 -5.25
C TRP A 74 -9.52 0.62 -6.55
N GLY A 75 -9.34 -0.69 -6.69
CA GLY A 75 -8.84 -1.31 -7.91
C GLY A 75 -9.71 -1.06 -9.13
N SER A 76 -11.04 -0.91 -8.96
CA SER A 76 -11.99 -0.70 -10.07
C SER A 76 -12.11 0.74 -10.56
N LYS A 77 -11.70 1.74 -9.75
CA LYS A 77 -11.99 3.16 -10.02
C LYS A 77 -10.87 3.92 -10.73
N GLY A 78 -9.63 3.39 -10.68
CA GLY A 78 -8.47 3.95 -11.38
C GLY A 78 -8.14 5.42 -11.04
N LYS A 79 -7.45 6.10 -11.96
CA LYS A 79 -6.90 7.46 -11.76
C LYS A 79 -7.95 8.53 -11.45
N LYS A 80 -9.20 8.36 -11.91
CA LYS A 80 -10.27 9.37 -11.78
C LYS A 80 -10.58 9.77 -10.34
N ILE A 81 -10.32 8.89 -9.38
CA ILE A 81 -10.55 9.16 -7.96
C ILE A 81 -9.23 9.32 -7.17
N GLY A 82 -8.12 9.59 -7.87
CA GLY A 82 -6.81 9.77 -7.25
C GLY A 82 -6.22 8.47 -6.68
N HIS A 83 -6.51 7.33 -7.30
CA HIS A 83 -5.86 6.05 -6.99
C HIS A 83 -5.02 5.61 -8.19
N GLU A 84 -3.73 5.38 -7.96
CA GLU A 84 -2.76 4.96 -8.97
C GLU A 84 -1.96 3.77 -8.48
N THR A 85 -1.40 3.02 -9.43
CA THR A 85 -0.47 1.94 -9.12
C THR A 85 0.72 1.99 -10.08
N MET A 86 1.90 1.67 -9.58
CA MET A 86 3.13 1.58 -10.38
C MET A 86 4.06 0.53 -9.79
N GLN A 87 5.22 0.30 -10.41
CA GLN A 87 6.26 -0.57 -9.84
C GLN A 87 7.10 0.21 -8.83
N TYR A 88 7.53 -0.47 -7.76
CA TYR A 88 8.39 0.11 -6.73
C TYR A 88 9.71 0.66 -7.29
N SER A 89 10.25 0.04 -8.34
CA SER A 89 11.45 0.47 -9.07
C SER A 89 11.42 1.92 -9.55
N ASN A 90 10.22 2.46 -9.74
CA ASN A 90 10.01 3.79 -10.29
C ASN A 90 9.92 4.86 -9.19
N LEU A 91 10.07 4.50 -7.92
CA LEU A 91 10.16 5.46 -6.82
C LEU A 91 11.57 6.02 -6.71
N ASN A 92 11.65 7.32 -6.43
CA ASN A 92 12.90 8.06 -6.22
C ASN A 92 13.42 7.96 -4.78
N PHE A 93 12.85 7.05 -3.97
CA PHE A 93 13.26 6.84 -2.58
C PHE A 93 13.16 5.37 -2.17
N THR A 94 13.90 5.05 -1.11
CA THR A 94 13.83 3.75 -0.45
C THR A 94 13.11 3.87 0.89
N CYS A 95 12.48 2.79 1.31
CA CYS A 95 11.78 2.72 2.60
C CYS A 95 12.45 1.74 3.56
N ASN A 96 12.05 1.80 4.82
CA ASN A 96 12.73 1.09 5.89
C ASN A 96 12.31 -0.38 5.95
N SER A 97 13.28 -1.29 6.01
CA SER A 97 13.11 -2.69 6.42
C SER A 97 11.91 -3.42 5.80
N LEU A 98 11.67 -3.26 4.50
CA LEU A 98 10.71 -4.10 3.79
C LEU A 98 11.06 -5.59 3.94
N PRO A 99 10.08 -6.50 3.84
CA PRO A 99 10.34 -7.93 3.82
C PRO A 99 11.41 -8.31 2.78
N LYS A 100 12.24 -9.32 3.08
CA LYS A 100 13.36 -9.74 2.22
C LYS A 100 12.93 -10.22 0.84
N ASP A 101 11.71 -10.69 0.73
CA ASP A 101 11.05 -11.16 -0.49
C ASP A 101 10.35 -10.02 -1.27
N PHE A 102 10.38 -8.79 -0.75
CA PHE A 102 9.91 -7.62 -1.49
C PHE A 102 10.92 -7.21 -2.57
N THR A 103 10.49 -7.24 -3.82
CA THR A 103 11.32 -6.97 -5.00
C THR A 103 10.93 -5.67 -5.70
N LYS A 104 11.81 -5.15 -6.56
CA LYS A 104 11.63 -3.84 -7.21
C LYS A 104 10.47 -3.79 -8.21
N ASP A 105 10.07 -4.92 -8.76
CA ASP A 105 8.94 -5.07 -9.68
C ASP A 105 7.57 -5.11 -8.95
N GLN A 106 7.56 -5.17 -7.61
CA GLN A 106 6.31 -5.21 -6.86
C GLN A 106 5.52 -3.92 -7.01
N LYS A 107 4.19 -4.08 -6.96
CA LYS A 107 3.22 -3.00 -7.12
C LYS A 107 3.18 -2.13 -5.87
N VAL A 108 3.32 -0.82 -6.08
CA VAL A 108 2.97 0.21 -5.09
C VAL A 108 1.60 0.79 -5.41
N TYR A 109 0.90 1.20 -4.37
CA TYR A 109 -0.42 1.83 -4.41
C TYR A 109 -0.29 3.26 -3.93
N ILE A 110 -0.92 4.17 -4.68
CA ILE A 110 -0.77 5.61 -4.50
C ILE A 110 -2.16 6.20 -4.35
N PHE A 111 -2.39 6.89 -3.24
CA PHE A 111 -3.61 7.65 -3.01
C PHE A 111 -3.29 9.13 -2.96
N GLN A 112 -3.79 9.87 -3.94
CA GLN A 112 -3.67 11.32 -3.99
C GLN A 112 -4.65 11.96 -2.99
N PHE A 113 -4.26 13.08 -2.39
CA PHE A 113 -5.08 13.87 -1.47
C PHE A 113 -4.74 15.35 -1.57
N ASN A 114 -5.47 16.20 -0.85
CA ASN A 114 -5.30 17.65 -0.89
C ASN A 114 -5.37 18.19 -2.34
N ASN A 115 -6.48 17.94 -3.04
CA ASN A 115 -6.68 18.31 -4.46
C ASN A 115 -5.56 17.81 -5.38
N HIS A 116 -5.16 16.56 -5.21
CA HIS A 116 -4.09 15.91 -5.98
C HIS A 116 -2.67 16.45 -5.72
N LEU A 117 -2.51 17.39 -4.77
CA LEU A 117 -1.21 17.99 -4.46
C LEU A 117 -0.29 17.08 -3.65
N HIS A 118 -0.86 16.15 -2.88
CA HIS A 118 -0.09 15.25 -2.03
C HIS A 118 -0.44 13.79 -2.32
N ARG A 119 0.45 12.86 -1.93
CA ARG A 119 0.25 11.42 -2.12
C ARG A 119 0.60 10.62 -0.88
N ILE A 120 -0.20 9.60 -0.61
CA ILE A 120 0.14 8.49 0.28
C ILE A 120 0.66 7.37 -0.61
N ILE A 121 1.87 6.89 -0.33
CA ILE A 121 2.50 5.81 -1.11
C ILE A 121 2.69 4.62 -0.17
N GLY A 122 2.21 3.46 -0.62
CA GLY A 122 2.28 2.25 0.19
C GLY A 122 2.26 0.98 -0.62
N VAL A 123 2.40 -0.12 0.09
CA VAL A 123 2.40 -1.47 -0.47
C VAL A 123 1.36 -2.33 0.23
N LYS A 124 0.81 -3.29 -0.51
CA LYS A 124 -0.02 -4.34 0.04
C LYS A 124 0.79 -5.63 0.04
N LEU A 125 0.98 -6.22 1.21
CA LEU A 125 1.77 -7.45 1.38
C LEU A 125 0.83 -8.63 1.63
N GLY A 126 0.92 -9.64 0.79
CA GLY A 126 0.09 -10.84 0.89
C GLY A 126 -1.42 -10.57 0.82
N TYR A 127 -2.20 -11.40 1.50
CA TYR A 127 -3.66 -11.39 1.42
C TYR A 127 -4.34 -10.48 2.44
N CYS A 128 -3.62 -10.01 3.47
CA CYS A 128 -4.18 -9.14 4.50
C CYS A 128 -4.66 -7.80 3.91
N PRO A 129 -5.63 -7.15 4.57
CA PRO A 129 -6.13 -5.84 4.13
C PRO A 129 -5.15 -4.70 4.40
N MET A 130 -3.96 -4.98 4.93
CA MET A 130 -2.99 -3.98 5.34
C MET A 130 -2.44 -3.18 4.16
N PHE A 131 -2.58 -1.86 4.26
CA PHE A 131 -1.84 -0.87 3.51
C PHE A 131 -0.64 -0.40 4.33
N TYR A 132 0.55 -0.89 3.97
CA TYR A 132 1.78 -0.44 4.60
C TYR A 132 2.25 0.83 3.91
N VAL A 133 2.09 1.98 4.58
CA VAL A 133 2.58 3.26 4.11
C VAL A 133 4.11 3.24 4.17
N ILE A 134 4.73 3.51 3.03
CA ILE A 134 6.19 3.55 2.87
C ILE A 134 6.71 4.97 2.70
N GLY A 135 5.85 5.90 2.30
CA GLY A 135 6.19 7.32 2.16
C GLY A 135 4.98 8.19 1.88
N PHE A 136 5.21 9.49 2.02
CA PHE A 136 4.32 10.55 1.59
C PHE A 136 5.04 11.41 0.56
N ASP A 137 4.31 11.95 -0.39
CA ASP A 137 4.85 12.90 -1.36
C ASP A 137 4.08 14.21 -1.22
N PHE A 138 4.76 15.26 -0.80
CA PHE A 138 4.16 16.58 -0.57
C PHE A 138 4.52 17.60 -1.67
N ASN A 139 5.38 17.22 -2.63
CA ASN A 139 5.95 18.14 -3.61
C ASN A 139 6.21 17.52 -5.00
N PHE A 140 5.58 16.38 -5.32
CA PHE A 140 5.60 15.76 -6.65
C PHE A 140 6.98 15.28 -7.10
N ASN A 141 7.81 14.79 -6.18
CA ASN A 141 9.15 14.31 -6.51
C ASN A 141 9.38 12.82 -6.19
N ALA A 142 8.36 12.11 -5.71
CA ALA A 142 8.46 10.71 -5.36
C ALA A 142 8.67 9.78 -6.56
N TYR A 143 8.28 10.22 -7.76
CA TYR A 143 8.46 9.53 -9.03
C TYR A 143 8.20 10.49 -10.19
N ASP A 144 8.63 10.12 -11.40
CA ASP A 144 8.38 10.93 -12.58
C ASP A 144 6.90 10.93 -12.98
N HIS A 145 6.35 12.13 -13.16
CA HIS A 145 4.99 12.35 -13.62
C HIS A 145 5.01 12.56 -15.13
N VAL A 146 4.71 11.51 -15.89
CA VAL A 146 4.52 11.57 -17.36
C VAL A 146 3.08 11.94 -17.70
#